data_AF-A0A7S1YZX5-F1
#
_entry.id   AF-A0A7S1YZX5-F1
#
_cell.length_a   1.000
_cell.length_b   1.000
_cell.length_c   1.000
_cell.angle_alpha   90.00
_cell.angle_beta   90.00
_cell.angle_gamma   90.00
#
_symmetry.space_group_name_H-M   'P 1'
#
loop_
_entity.id
_entity.type
_entity.pdbx_description
1 polymer ?
#
loop_
_entity_poly.entity_id
_entity_poly.type
_entity_poly.pdbx_seq_one_letter_code
_entity_poly.pdbx_strand_id
1 'polypeptide(L)'
;SLFRTWVHDPVATFSLCLLARAYDVAFLLVRRFSSLEVTVGFLMHMDKLVRLLESPVFVHLRLQLLDVESPSHVHLLKSCYGILMLLPQSDAFRTLNDRLAAVCNLRDNLGAAPLSSAAGAGHGDLSTPGLEVEGLLRRFDEVTELHRSATRRATEGREG
;
A
#
# COMPACT_ATOMS: atom_id res chain seq x y z
N SER A 1 14.89 14.72 4.47
CA SER A 1 14.43 13.67 3.54
C SER A 1 12.91 13.66 3.55
N LEU A 2 12.27 13.70 2.38
CA LEU A 2 10.81 13.79 2.21
C LEU A 2 10.08 12.72 3.04
N PHE A 3 10.60 11.50 3.14
CA PHE A 3 10.01 10.44 3.93
C PHE A 3 9.73 10.82 5.40
N ARG A 4 10.61 11.58 6.07
CA ARG A 4 10.44 11.95 7.48
C ARG A 4 9.22 12.84 7.75
N THR A 5 8.82 13.64 6.76
CA THR A 5 7.66 14.54 6.88
C THR A 5 6.36 13.83 6.52
N TRP A 6 6.42 12.78 5.70
CA TRP A 6 5.25 12.09 5.14
C TRP A 6 4.77 10.91 5.98
N VAL A 7 5.62 10.36 6.86
CA VAL A 7 5.24 9.28 7.81
C VAL A 7 4.08 9.68 8.74
N HIS A 8 3.83 10.99 8.92
CA HIS A 8 2.68 11.48 9.66
C HIS A 8 1.33 11.18 8.97
N ASP A 9 1.32 10.82 7.69
CA ASP A 9 0.14 10.29 7.00
C ASP A 9 0.47 8.94 6.34
N PRO A 10 -0.09 7.83 6.87
CA PRO A 10 0.21 6.50 6.37
C PRO A 10 -0.23 6.31 4.91
N VAL A 11 -1.33 6.93 4.51
CA VAL A 11 -1.86 6.83 3.14
C VAL A 11 -0.96 7.59 2.16
N ALA A 12 -0.46 8.76 2.58
CA ALA A 12 0.47 9.54 1.76
C ALA A 12 1.82 8.83 1.58
N THR A 13 2.34 8.20 2.65
CA THR A 13 3.56 7.39 2.59
C THR A 13 3.40 6.21 1.63
N PHE A 14 2.28 5.49 1.72
CA PHE A 14 1.98 4.39 0.81
C PHE A 14 1.84 4.86 -0.64
N SER A 15 1.18 6.00 -0.88
CA SER A 15 1.06 6.62 -2.20
C SER A 15 2.42 6.95 -2.81
N LEU A 16 3.35 7.46 -2.00
CA LEU A 16 4.72 7.74 -2.43
C LEU A 16 5.47 6.45 -2.79
N CYS A 17 5.33 5.38 -2.01
CA CYS A 17 5.93 4.09 -2.34
C CYS A 17 5.43 3.56 -3.68
N LEU A 18 4.13 3.69 -3.96
CA LEU A 18 3.55 3.30 -5.25
C LEU A 18 4.12 4.14 -6.41
N LEU A 19 4.22 5.46 -6.23
CA LEU A 19 4.77 6.38 -7.24
C LEU A 19 6.26 6.13 -7.50
N ALA A 20 7.02 5.81 -6.45
CA ALA A 20 8.44 5.50 -6.52
C ALA A 20 8.74 4.07 -7.01
N ARG A 21 7.69 3.28 -7.33
CA ARG A 21 7.80 1.85 -7.71
C ARG A 21 8.42 0.95 -6.64
N ALA A 22 8.39 1.38 -5.38
CA ALA A 22 8.85 0.60 -4.24
C ALA A 22 7.73 -0.35 -3.76
N TYR A 23 7.30 -1.28 -4.63
CA TYR A 23 6.13 -2.11 -4.40
C TYR A 23 6.28 -3.09 -3.24
N ASP A 24 7.50 -3.57 -2.99
CA ASP A 24 7.77 -4.45 -1.84
C ASP A 24 7.51 -3.71 -0.53
N VAL A 25 7.95 -2.45 -0.45
CA VAL A 25 7.72 -1.57 0.70
C VAL A 25 6.23 -1.21 0.82
N ALA A 26 5.57 -0.91 -0.31
CA ALA A 26 4.13 -0.65 -0.33
C ALA A 26 3.34 -1.84 0.23
N PHE A 27 3.70 -3.07 -0.16
CA PHE A 27 3.06 -4.28 0.36
C PHE A 27 3.29 -4.45 1.87
N LEU A 28 4.51 -4.20 2.36
CA LEU A 28 4.78 -4.24 3.80
C LEU A 28 3.98 -3.18 4.57
N LEU A 29 3.86 -1.96 4.03
CA LEU A 29 3.06 -0.89 4.61
C LEU A 29 1.57 -1.23 4.65
N VAL A 30 1.00 -1.78 3.56
CA VAL A 30 -0.43 -2.13 3.54
C VAL A 30 -0.77 -3.19 4.58
N ARG A 31 0.15 -4.12 4.86
CA ARG A 31 -0.05 -5.10 5.95
C ARG A 31 -0.13 -4.43 7.31
N ARG A 32 0.60 -3.33 7.52
CA ARG A 32 0.56 -2.54 8.75
C ARG A 32 -0.70 -1.69 8.89
N PHE A 33 -1.42 -1.41 7.79
CA PHE A 33 -2.68 -0.66 7.85
C PHE A 33 -3.75 -1.40 8.67
N SER A 34 -3.67 -2.73 8.79
CA SER A 34 -4.56 -3.51 9.66
C SER A 34 -4.45 -3.15 11.15
N SER A 35 -3.29 -2.62 11.57
CA SER A 35 -3.08 -2.15 12.94
C SER A 35 -3.55 -0.72 13.15
N LEU A 36 -3.79 0.04 12.07
CA LEU A 36 -4.25 1.42 12.16
C LEU A 36 -5.70 1.47 12.61
N GLU A 37 -6.04 2.52 13.36
CA GLU A 37 -7.43 2.78 13.71
C GLU A 37 -8.20 3.21 12.46
N VAL A 38 -9.25 2.45 12.11
CA VAL A 38 -10.10 2.74 10.95
C VAL A 38 -11.06 3.88 11.30
N THR A 39 -10.62 5.11 11.06
CA THR A 39 -11.42 6.31 11.23
C THR A 39 -12.06 6.75 9.91
N VAL A 40 -13.12 7.55 9.97
CA VAL A 40 -13.74 8.15 8.76
C VAL A 40 -12.71 8.95 7.96
N GLY A 41 -11.83 9.69 8.63
CA GLY A 41 -10.75 10.45 7.98
C GLY A 41 -9.79 9.55 7.20
N PHE A 42 -9.41 8.41 7.79
CA PHE A 42 -8.59 7.40 7.11
C PHE A 42 -9.29 6.86 5.85
N LEU A 43 -10.57 6.49 5.95
CA LEU A 43 -11.35 6.00 4.80
C LEU A 43 -11.48 7.05 3.69
N MET A 44 -11.65 8.33 4.05
CA MET A 44 -11.64 9.42 3.07
C MET A 44 -10.30 9.59 2.37
N HIS A 45 -9.18 9.38 3.08
CA HIS A 45 -7.85 9.43 2.47
C HIS A 45 -7.63 8.24 1.53
N MET A 46 -8.12 7.05 1.90
CA MET A 46 -8.07 5.86 1.05
C MET A 46 -8.91 6.03 -0.22
N ASP A 47 -10.10 6.64 -0.13
CA ASP A 47 -10.93 6.98 -1.30
C ASP A 47 -10.20 7.96 -2.24
N LYS A 48 -9.59 9.02 -1.68
CA LYS A 48 -8.76 9.96 -2.46
C LYS A 48 -7.57 9.27 -3.13
N LEU A 49 -6.93 8.34 -2.44
CA LEU A 49 -5.84 7.53 -3.01
C LEU A 49 -6.32 6.74 -4.22
N VAL A 50 -7.45 6.03 -4.13
CA VAL A 50 -7.98 5.29 -5.30
C VAL A 50 -8.26 6.22 -6.48
N ARG A 51 -8.86 7.38 -6.23
CA ARG A 51 -9.05 8.39 -7.29
C ARG A 51 -7.73 8.88 -7.87
N LEU A 52 -6.69 8.99 -7.04
CA LEU A 52 -5.34 9.34 -7.49
C LEU A 52 -4.71 8.23 -8.34
N LEU A 53 -4.95 6.95 -8.03
CA LEU A 53 -4.48 5.81 -8.84
C LEU A 53 -5.06 5.81 -10.25
N GLU A 54 -6.29 6.29 -10.42
CA GLU A 54 -6.91 6.44 -11.75
C GLU A 54 -6.50 7.73 -12.48
N SER A 55 -5.85 8.66 -11.79
CA SER A 55 -5.35 9.90 -12.39
C SER A 55 -4.14 9.64 -13.32
N PRO A 56 -3.81 10.60 -14.22
CA PRO A 56 -2.64 10.48 -15.10
C PRO A 56 -1.30 10.30 -14.36
N VAL A 57 -1.19 10.80 -13.12
CA VAL A 57 0.03 10.68 -12.29
C VAL A 57 0.43 9.21 -12.10
N PHE A 58 -0.55 8.31 -12.02
CA PHE A 58 -0.37 6.88 -11.80
C PHE A 58 -0.58 6.04 -13.06
N VAL A 59 -0.52 6.62 -14.25
CA VAL A 59 -0.59 5.84 -15.51
C VAL A 59 0.48 4.75 -15.56
N HIS A 60 1.69 5.04 -15.08
CA HIS A 60 2.79 4.07 -15.02
C HIS A 60 2.43 2.84 -14.18
N LEU A 61 1.80 3.04 -13.01
CA LEU A 61 1.38 1.94 -12.14
C LEU A 61 0.35 1.04 -12.82
N ARG A 62 -0.62 1.63 -13.53
CA ARG A 62 -1.65 0.87 -14.27
C ARG A 62 -1.05 0.07 -15.43
N LEU A 63 -0.02 0.59 -16.09
CA LEU A 63 0.72 -0.18 -17.10
C LEU A 63 1.54 -1.31 -16.48
N GLN A 64 2.15 -1.08 -15.31
CA GLN A 64 2.90 -2.11 -14.58
C GLN A 64 2.00 -3.23 -14.01
N LEU A 65 0.71 -2.97 -13.81
CA LEU A 65 -0.28 -4.01 -13.52
C LEU A 65 -0.48 -4.99 -14.69
N LEU A 66 -0.06 -4.67 -15.91
CA LEU A 66 -0.13 -5.58 -17.05
C LEU A 66 1.10 -6.48 -17.18
N ASP A 67 2.19 -6.13 -16.50
CA ASP A 67 3.48 -6.82 -16.58
C ASP A 67 3.50 -8.04 -15.63
N VAL A 68 2.79 -9.10 -16.03
CA VAL A 68 2.57 -10.30 -15.19
C VAL A 68 3.83 -11.11 -14.92
N GLU A 69 4.87 -10.96 -15.76
CA GLU A 69 6.15 -11.69 -15.62
C GLU A 69 7.11 -10.99 -14.66
N SER A 70 6.87 -9.71 -14.36
CA SER A 70 7.73 -8.94 -13.47
C SER A 70 7.70 -9.46 -12.03
N PRO A 71 8.86 -9.60 -11.37
CA PRO A 71 8.91 -10.06 -9.97
C PRO A 71 8.17 -9.11 -9.02
N SER A 72 8.13 -7.81 -9.33
CA SER A 72 7.46 -6.81 -8.51
C SER A 72 5.93 -6.77 -8.74
N HIS A 73 5.42 -7.45 -9.77
CA HIS A 73 3.99 -7.53 -10.08
C HIS A 73 3.18 -8.08 -8.90
N VAL A 74 3.71 -9.13 -8.25
CA VAL A 74 3.04 -9.78 -7.11
C VAL A 74 2.86 -8.81 -5.95
N HIS A 75 3.87 -8.01 -5.62
CA HIS A 75 3.81 -7.04 -4.53
C HIS A 75 2.87 -5.88 -4.87
N LEU A 76 2.89 -5.40 -6.12
CA LEU A 76 1.97 -4.37 -6.59
C LEU A 76 0.52 -4.85 -6.50
N LEU A 77 0.23 -6.04 -7.03
CA LEU A 77 -1.12 -6.61 -7.05
C LEU A 77 -1.65 -6.83 -5.62
N LYS A 78 -0.83 -7.43 -4.74
CA LYS A 78 -1.18 -7.61 -3.32
C LYS A 78 -1.39 -6.28 -2.60
N SER A 79 -0.63 -5.24 -2.93
CA SER A 79 -0.81 -3.90 -2.37
C SER A 79 -2.17 -3.33 -2.76
N CYS A 80 -2.53 -3.39 -4.05
CA CYS A 80 -3.82 -2.92 -4.54
C CYS A 80 -5.00 -3.69 -3.93
N TYR A 81 -4.91 -5.02 -3.83
CA TYR A 81 -5.93 -5.82 -3.13
C TYR A 81 -5.99 -5.51 -1.64
N GLY A 82 -4.86 -5.21 -0.99
CA GLY A 82 -4.82 -4.76 0.40
C GLY A 82 -5.62 -3.48 0.61
N ILE A 83 -5.45 -2.49 -0.26
CA ILE A 83 -6.27 -1.26 -0.26
C ILE A 83 -7.74 -1.59 -0.48
N LEU A 84 -8.05 -2.44 -1.46
CA LEU A 84 -9.43 -2.85 -1.77
C LEU A 84 -10.12 -3.46 -0.54
N MET A 85 -9.43 -4.30 0.23
CA MET A 85 -9.97 -4.96 1.43
C MET A 85 -10.14 -4.03 2.63
N LEU A 86 -9.53 -2.83 2.61
CA LEU A 86 -9.68 -1.82 3.66
C LEU A 86 -10.81 -0.84 3.38
N LEU A 87 -11.30 -0.77 2.14
CA LEU A 87 -12.35 0.15 1.74
C LEU A 87 -13.74 -0.42 2.07
N PRO A 88 -14.69 0.42 2.54
CA PRO A 88 -16.10 0.07 2.48
C PRO A 88 -16.56 -0.04 1.01
N GLN A 89 -17.72 -0.67 0.75
CA GLN A 89 -18.34 -0.82 -0.57
C GLN A 89 -18.79 0.52 -1.18
N SER A 90 -17.82 1.37 -1.47
CA SER A 90 -17.89 2.71 -2.01
C SER A 90 -17.61 2.72 -3.52
N ASP A 91 -17.72 3.89 -4.14
CA ASP A 91 -17.35 4.05 -5.56
C ASP A 91 -15.84 3.87 -5.79
N ALA A 92 -15.00 4.25 -4.83
CA ALA A 92 -13.58 3.91 -4.85
C ALA A 92 -13.36 2.39 -4.84
N PHE A 93 -14.09 1.65 -3.99
CA PHE A 93 -14.01 0.18 -4.00
C PHE A 93 -14.36 -0.39 -5.37
N ARG A 94 -15.49 0.04 -5.97
CA ARG A 94 -15.93 -0.41 -7.29
C ARG A 94 -14.88 -0.12 -8.37
N THR A 95 -14.38 1.12 -8.39
CA THR A 95 -13.38 1.57 -9.35
C THR A 95 -12.11 0.71 -9.30
N LEU A 96 -11.58 0.47 -8.10
CA LEU A 96 -10.38 -0.35 -7.92
C LEU A 96 -10.65 -1.83 -8.23
N ASN A 97 -11.82 -2.34 -7.83
CA ASN A 97 -12.22 -3.72 -8.13
C ASN A 97 -12.29 -3.97 -9.65
N ASP A 98 -12.92 -3.06 -10.40
CA ASP A 98 -13.06 -3.20 -11.86
C ASP A 98 -11.70 -3.17 -12.56
N ARG A 99 -10.78 -2.31 -12.08
CA ARG A 99 -9.39 -2.27 -12.55
C ARG A 99 -8.68 -3.61 -12.31
N LEU A 100 -8.79 -4.15 -11.10
CA LEU A 100 -8.15 -5.41 -10.73
C LEU A 100 -8.78 -6.61 -11.44
N ALA A 101 -10.10 -6.61 -11.67
CA ALA A 101 -10.79 -7.63 -12.44
C ALA A 101 -10.28 -7.67 -13.90
N ALA A 102 -10.06 -6.52 -14.53
CA ALA A 102 -9.46 -6.46 -15.86
C ALA A 102 -8.04 -7.07 -15.91
N VAL A 103 -7.24 -6.85 -14.87
CA VAL A 103 -5.89 -7.42 -14.74
C VAL A 103 -5.93 -8.94 -14.51
N CYS A 104 -6.85 -9.42 -13.66
CA CYS A 104 -7.03 -10.86 -13.45
C CYS A 104 -7.48 -11.57 -14.73
N ASN A 105 -8.44 -11.00 -15.45
CA ASN A 105 -8.86 -11.52 -16.74
C ASN A 105 -7.69 -11.61 -17.72
N LEU A 106 -6.83 -10.58 -17.80
CA LEU A 106 -5.62 -10.64 -18.63
C LEU A 106 -4.71 -11.81 -18.21
N ARG A 107 -4.45 -11.95 -16.91
CA ARG A 107 -3.57 -13.01 -16.37
C ARG A 107 -4.08 -14.41 -16.70
N ASP A 108 -5.39 -14.61 -16.61
CA ASP A 108 -6.04 -15.87 -16.95
C ASP A 108 -5.96 -16.16 -18.47
N ASN A 109 -6.16 -15.14 -19.31
CA ASN A 109 -6.01 -15.26 -20.77
C ASN A 109 -4.58 -15.58 -21.21
N LEU A 110 -3.58 -15.09 -20.47
CA LEU A 110 -2.17 -15.40 -20.74
C LEU A 110 -1.74 -16.76 -20.18
N GLY A 111 -2.62 -17.50 -19.50
CA GLY A 111 -2.29 -18.79 -18.89
C GLY A 111 -1.24 -18.69 -17.79
N ALA A 112 -1.08 -17.51 -17.19
CA ALA A 112 -0.07 -17.31 -16.16
C ALA A 112 -0.40 -18.13 -14.92
N ALA A 113 0.62 -18.84 -14.41
CA ALA A 113 0.48 -19.75 -13.28
C ALA A 113 -0.14 -19.05 -12.03
N PRO A 114 -0.84 -19.80 -11.16
CA PRO A 114 -1.31 -19.26 -9.89
C PRO A 114 -0.15 -18.64 -9.10
N LEU A 115 -0.42 -17.53 -8.40
CA LEU A 115 0.51 -16.67 -7.65
C LEU A 115 1.31 -17.37 -6.52
N SER A 116 1.33 -18.71 -6.49
CA SER A 116 1.80 -19.54 -5.37
C SER A 116 3.25 -20.03 -5.49
N SER A 117 4.06 -19.53 -6.42
CA SER A 117 5.46 -19.97 -6.57
C SER A 117 6.50 -18.86 -6.45
N ALA A 118 6.34 -17.97 -5.46
CA ALA A 118 7.36 -16.97 -5.10
C ALA A 118 7.68 -16.95 -3.59
N ALA A 119 7.37 -18.02 -2.85
CA ALA A 119 7.73 -18.14 -1.43
C ALA A 119 9.15 -18.70 -1.20
N GLY A 120 9.93 -18.92 -2.26
CA GLY A 120 11.29 -19.47 -2.15
C GLY A 120 12.13 -19.19 -3.39
N ALA A 121 12.61 -17.96 -3.55
CA ALA A 121 13.69 -17.66 -4.47
C ALA A 121 14.49 -16.44 -3.99
N GLY A 122 15.73 -16.67 -3.58
CA GLY A 122 16.81 -15.69 -3.72
C GLY A 122 16.93 -14.63 -2.64
N HIS A 123 17.51 -15.02 -1.51
CA HIS A 123 18.37 -14.11 -0.73
C HIS A 123 19.63 -13.84 -1.58
N GLY A 124 19.52 -12.95 -2.56
CA GLY A 124 20.54 -12.67 -3.57
C GLY A 124 20.80 -11.18 -3.71
N ASP A 125 21.75 -10.72 -2.90
CA ASP A 125 22.66 -9.59 -3.13
C ASP A 125 22.07 -8.23 -3.54
N LEU A 126 21.69 -7.45 -2.52
CA LEU A 126 21.85 -5.98 -2.54
C LEU A 126 22.09 -5.53 -1.09
N SER A 127 23.36 -5.35 -0.72
CA SER A 127 23.81 -5.18 0.67
C SER A 127 23.54 -3.79 1.29
N THR A 128 22.46 -3.08 0.90
CA THR A 128 22.18 -1.71 1.40
C THR A 128 20.70 -1.28 1.47
N PRO A 129 19.76 -1.72 0.60
CA PRO A 129 18.37 -1.27 0.68
C PRO A 129 17.57 -1.93 1.82
N GLY A 130 17.89 -3.17 2.21
CA GLY A 130 17.14 -3.88 3.26
C GLY A 130 17.19 -3.19 4.62
N LEU A 131 18.36 -2.68 5.00
CA LEU A 131 18.55 -1.91 6.24
C LEU A 131 17.84 -0.56 6.19
N GLU A 132 17.78 0.09 5.02
CA GLU A 132 17.02 1.33 4.85
C GLU A 132 15.52 1.08 4.92
N VAL A 133 15.00 0.03 4.28
CA VAL A 133 13.58 -0.35 4.35
C VAL A 133 13.16 -0.72 5.77
N GLU A 134 14.00 -1.46 6.50
CA GLU A 134 13.70 -1.83 7.88
C GLU A 134 13.75 -0.63 8.83
N GLY A 135 14.73 0.26 8.67
CA GLY A 135 14.76 1.53 9.41
C GLY A 135 13.57 2.44 9.09
N LEU A 136 13.09 2.38 7.86
CA LEU A 136 11.96 3.14 7.35
C LEU A 136 10.62 2.61 7.90
N LEU A 137 10.44 1.29 7.93
CA LEU A 137 9.29 0.63 8.56
C LEU A 137 9.28 0.82 10.08
N ARG A 138 10.45 0.70 10.74
CA ARG A 138 10.56 0.98 12.18
C ARG A 138 10.11 2.40 12.51
N ARG A 139 10.53 3.38 11.71
CA ARG A 139 10.12 4.77 11.90
C ARG A 139 8.63 4.99 11.64
N PHE A 140 8.06 4.27 10.67
CA PHE A 140 6.63 4.27 10.44
C PHE A 140 5.86 3.77 11.67
N ASP A 141 6.32 2.67 12.29
CA ASP A 141 5.71 2.13 13.51
C ASP A 141 5.82 3.09 14.69
N GLU A 142 7.00 3.67 14.92
CA GLU A 142 7.25 4.64 15.99
C GLU A 142 6.30 5.85 15.91
N VAL A 143 6.12 6.43 14.71
CA VAL A 143 5.25 7.58 14.52
C VAL A 143 3.78 7.20 14.62
N THR A 144 3.40 6.04 14.10
CA THR A 144 2.03 5.51 14.22
C THR A 144 1.65 5.32 15.69
N GLU A 145 2.55 4.76 16.49
CA GLU A 145 2.34 4.58 17.93
C GLU A 145 2.29 5.93 18.67
N LEU A 146 3.14 6.88 18.29
CA LEU A 146 3.09 8.24 18.83
C LEU A 146 1.73 8.89 18.57
N HIS A 147 1.22 8.82 17.34
CA HIS A 147 -0.10 9.34 16.97
C HIS A 147 -1.22 8.65 17.74
N ARG A 148 -1.17 7.32 17.86
CA ARG A 148 -2.13 6.53 18.66
C ARG A 148 -2.15 6.98 20.13
N SER A 149 -0.97 7.14 20.73
CA SER A 149 -0.84 7.56 22.13
C SER A 149 -1.32 9.00 22.36
N ALA A 150 -1.10 9.90 21.40
CA ALA A 150 -1.55 11.29 21.45
C ALA A 150 -3.08 11.40 21.34
N THR A 151 -3.69 10.65 20.41
CA THR A 151 -5.15 10.59 20.27
C THR A 151 -5.81 10.04 21.53
N ARG A 152 -5.25 8.97 22.13
CA ARG A 152 -5.76 8.39 23.37
C ARG A 152 -5.69 9.36 24.57
N ARG A 153 -4.60 10.11 24.70
CA ARG A 153 -4.48 11.15 25.74
C ARG A 153 -5.47 12.30 25.53
N ALA A 154 -5.74 12.67 24.28
CA ALA A 154 -6.69 13.73 23.95
C ALA A 154 -8.15 13.32 24.22
N THR A 155 -8.49 12.03 24.12
CA THR A 155 -9.81 11.52 24.50
C THR A 155 -9.95 11.42 26.02
N GLU A 156 -8.93 10.94 26.73
CA GLU A 156 -8.94 10.80 28.21
C GLU A 156 -8.98 12.17 28.93
N GLY A 157 -8.32 13.20 28.37
CA GLY A 157 -8.31 14.55 28.96
C GLY A 157 -9.57 15.39 28.70
N ARG A 158 -10.55 14.86 27.97
CA ARG A 158 -11.81 15.57 27.63
C ARG A 158 -13.00 15.10 28.49
N GLU A 159 -12.81 14.02 29.25
CA GLU A 159 -13.81 13.41 30.13
C GLU A 159 -13.59 13.70 31.63
N GLY A 160 -12.54 14.47 31.98
CA GLY A 160 -12.24 14.94 33.34
C GLY A 160 -12.37 16.46 33.48
#